data_AF-A0A3D3RAX5-F1
#
_entry.id   AF-A0A3D3RAX5-F1
#
_cell.length_a   1.000
_cell.length_b   1.000
_cell.length_c   1.000
_cell.angle_alpha   90.00
_cell.angle_beta   90.00
_cell.angle_gamma   90.00
#
_symmetry.space_group_name_H-M   'P 1'
#
loop_
_entity.id
_entity.type
_entity.pdbx_description
1 polymer ?
#
loop_
_entity_poly.entity_id
_entity_poly.type
_entity_poly.pdbx_seq_one_letter_code
_entity_poly.pdbx_strand_id
1 'polypeptide(L)' 'TRLGEEAVDRPVHMQEVFATLYHNLGIDVASTTIEDNNGRPQYLIDEQTPIRELV' A
#
# COMPACT_ATOMS: atom_id res chain seq x y z
N THR A 1 -16.02 0.37 19.88
CA THR A 1 -17.07 1.30 19.39
C THR A 1 -18.42 0.61 19.41
N ARG A 2 -19.51 1.31 19.78
CA ARG A 2 -20.87 0.73 19.84
C ARG A 2 -21.43 0.38 18.44
N LEU A 3 -20.86 0.97 17.39
CA LEU A 3 -21.34 0.89 16.00
C LEU A 3 -20.38 0.17 15.04
N GLY A 4 -19.19 -0.25 15.47
CA GLY A 4 -18.23 -0.97 14.62
C GLY A 4 -17.65 -0.14 13.47
N GLU A 5 -17.51 1.17 13.66
CA GLU A 5 -17.06 2.12 12.62
C GLU A 5 -15.55 2.07 12.32
N GLU A 6 -14.78 1.43 13.20
CA GLU A 6 -13.34 1.27 13.06
C GLU A 6 -12.93 -0.15 13.48
N ALA A 7 -11.86 -0.65 12.88
CA ALA A 7 -11.28 -1.93 13.25
C ALA A 7 -10.65 -1.84 14.65
N VAL A 8 -11.00 -2.79 15.51
CA VAL A 8 -10.50 -2.85 16.89
C VAL A 8 -9.07 -3.41 16.94
N ASP A 9 -8.81 -4.46 16.17
CA ASP A 9 -7.52 -5.11 16.08
C ASP A 9 -7.04 -5.15 14.62
N ARG A 10 -5.74 -4.89 14.42
CA ARG A 10 -5.08 -4.88 13.10
C ARG A 10 -5.86 -4.05 12.06
N PRO A 11 -6.04 -2.73 12.29
CA PRO A 11 -6.63 -1.87 11.27
C PRO A 11 -5.78 -1.92 10.00
N VAL A 12 -6.44 -2.05 8.86
CA VAL A 12 -5.79 -2.03 7.55
C VAL A 12 -5.86 -0.62 7.00
N HIS A 13 -4.71 -0.05 6.67
CA HIS A 13 -4.64 1.20 5.94
C HIS A 13 -4.88 0.98 4.45
N MET A 14 -5.49 1.95 3.76
CA MET A 14 -5.77 1.83 2.33
C MET A 14 -4.50 1.60 1.49
N GLN A 15 -3.36 2.14 1.93
CA GLN A 15 -2.09 1.93 1.25
C GLN A 15 -1.59 0.48 1.33
N GLU A 16 -1.87 -0.27 2.40
CA GLU A 16 -1.54 -1.70 2.51
C GLU A 16 -2.35 -2.53 1.49
N VAL A 17 -3.59 -2.12 1.20
CA VAL A 17 -4.42 -2.75 0.16
C VAL A 17 -3.76 -2.56 -1.22
N PHE A 18 -3.29 -1.34 -1.53
CA PHE A 18 -2.58 -1.07 -2.78
C PHE A 18 -1.23 -1.78 -2.85
N ALA A 19 -0.45 -1.82 -1.76
CA ALA A 19 0.80 -2.58 -1.68
C ALA A 19 0.57 -4.07 -2.01
N THR A 20 -0.50 -4.66 -1.48
CA THR A 20 -0.89 -6.05 -1.77
C THR A 20 -1.29 -6.25 -3.23
N LEU A 21 -2.04 -5.31 -3.81
CA LEU A 21 -2.41 -5.36 -5.23
C LEU A 21 -1.17 -5.32 -6.13
N TYR A 22 -0.26 -4.37 -5.88
CA TYR A 22 0.98 -4.25 -6.66
C TYR A 22 1.87 -5.48 -6.52
N HIS A 23 1.99 -6.03 -5.31
CA HIS A 23 2.70 -7.29 -5.07
C HIS A 23 2.15 -8.44 -5.94
N ASN A 24 0.82 -8.60 -5.98
CA ASN A 24 0.17 -9.65 -6.79
C ASN A 24 0.34 -9.44 -8.31
N LEU A 25 0.61 -8.21 -8.74
CA LEU A 25 0.95 -7.87 -10.12
C LEU A 25 2.45 -8.04 -10.42
N GLY A 26 3.26 -8.48 -9.44
CA GLY A 26 4.70 -8.62 -9.57
C GLY A 26 5.46 -7.29 -9.55
N ILE A 27 4.83 -6.21 -9.07
CA ILE A 27 5.42 -4.88 -8.97
C ILE A 27 5.98 -4.70 -7.56
N ASP A 28 7.28 -4.46 -7.47
CA ASP A 28 7.94 -4.16 -6.20
C ASP A 28 7.80 -2.67 -5.88
N VAL A 29 6.87 -2.34 -4.98
CA VAL A 29 6.61 -0.96 -4.53
C VAL A 29 7.77 -0.33 -3.76
N ALA A 30 8.74 -1.13 -3.27
CA ALA A 30 9.90 -0.63 -2.54
C ALA A 30 11.00 -0.08 -3.45
N SER A 31 10.98 -0.45 -4.74
CA SER A 31 11.97 -0.01 -5.72
C SER A 31 11.36 0.69 -6.93
N THR A 32 10.07 0.45 -7.21
CA THR A 32 9.38 1.03 -8.36
C THR A 32 9.03 2.49 -8.12
N THR A 33 9.46 3.36 -9.04
CA THR A 33 9.11 4.78 -9.05
C THR A 33 8.55 5.21 -10.39
N ILE A 34 7.71 6.25 -10.39
CA ILE A 34 7.26 6.96 -11.58
C ILE A 34 7.86 8.36 -11.61
N GLU A 35 8.09 8.89 -12.80
CA GLU A 35 8.53 10.28 -12.96
C GLU A 35 7.32 11.22 -12.83
N ASP A 36 7.48 12.28 -12.03
CA ASP A 36 6.52 13.38 -12.02
C ASP A 36 6.69 14.28 -13.27
N ASN A 37 5.86 15.32 -13.39
CA ASN A 37 5.93 16.27 -14.51
C ASN A 37 7.26 17.05 -14.60
N ASN A 38 8.10 16.98 -13.56
CA ASN A 38 9.42 17.59 -13.48
C ASN A 38 10.55 16.55 -13.59
N GLY A 39 10.24 15.29 -13.91
CA GLY A 39 11.20 14.21 -14.07
C GLY A 39 11.77 13.67 -12.76
N ARG A 40 11.16 13.97 -11.61
CA ARG A 40 11.63 13.47 -10.31
C ARG A 40 11.01 12.11 -10.03
N PRO A 41 11.78 11.12 -9.56
CA PRO A 41 11.23 9.83 -9.18
C PRO A 41 10.38 9.97 -7.91
N GLN A 42 9.16 9.44 -7.98
CA GLN A 42 8.22 9.32 -6.86
C GLN A 42 7.83 7.85 -6.70
N TYR A 43 7.79 7.38 -5.46
CA TYR A 43 7.29 6.04 -5.17
C TYR A 43 5.79 5.92 -5.47
N LEU A 44 5.34 4.69 -5.73
CA LEU A 44 3.93 4.43 -6.05
C LEU A 44 3.01 4.70 -4.85
N ILE A 45 3.49 4.38 -3.65
CA ILE A 45 2.82 4.55 -2.36
C ILE A 45 3.87 4.76 -1.27
N ASP A 46 3.48 5.41 -0.17
CA ASP A 46 4.36 5.62 0.99
C ASP A 46 4.44 4.34 1.84
N GLU A 47 3.29 3.71 2.09
CA GLU A 47 3.20 2.49 2.90
C GLU A 47 3.37 1.25 2.02
N GLN A 48 4.60 0.77 1.95
CA GLN A 48 5.03 -0.24 0.99
C GLN A 48 4.84 -1.68 1.47
N THR A 49 4.26 -1.88 2.65
CA THR A 49 4.10 -3.21 3.25
C THR A 49 2.76 -3.81 2.82
N PRO A 50 2.76 -4.95 2.10
CA PRO A 50 1.52 -5.69 1.82
C PRO A 50 0.87 -6.21 3.10
N ILE A 51 -0.42 -6.53 3.00
CA ILE A 51 -1.13 -7.25 4.06
C ILE A 51 -0.53 -8.64 4.16
N ARG A 52 0.28 -8.86 5.21
CA ARG A 52 1.03 -10.10 5.43
C ARG A 52 0.17 -11.37 5.45
N GLU A 53 -1.11 -11.24 5.74
CA GLU A 53 -2.05 -12.37 5.78
C GLU A 53 -2.48 -12.84 4.38
N LEU A 54 -2.16 -12.08 3.32
CA LEU A 54 -2.61 -12.33 1.95
C LEU A 54 -1.48 -12.63 0.94
N VAL A 55 -0.22 -12.66 1.40
CA VAL A 55 0.98 -12.86 0.56
C VAL A 55 1.86 -13.99 1.09
#